data_AF-A0A5E7ZG63-F1
#
_entry.id   AF-A0A5E7ZG63-F1
#
_cell.length_a   1.000
_cell.length_b   1.000
_cell.length_c   1.000
_cell.angle_alpha   90.00
_cell.angle_beta   90.00
_cell.angle_gamma   90.00
#
_symmetry.space_group_name_H-M   'P 1'
#
loop_
_entity.id
_entity.type
_entity.pdbx_description
1 polymer ?
#
loop_
_entity_poly.entity_id
_entity_poly.type
_entity_poly.pdbx_seq_one_letter_code
_entity_poly.pdbx_strand_id
1 'polypeptide(L)'
;MKATVKIIALFFLFFWIISLLIDGLKHSEVAYEMSLCEDYTEFDTITADRTHHRNWDLIDYRASYCTHYRSYEDLAKQSREKRNLISPSNNEYGAYWGSVYRQLVEENDEWVSFMADSLLQTALLDSLDAASLAELTVSFVQDIPYHFISSGDCSEADATKHPCVALAKFGILSPYEFLHTLSGDCDTRAVLLFSLLRKLNFDPMIVVSYEYRHAMLALNIPSSGDHITLGRKNYYFWETTAKGWPVGMLPPDMQNIDYWEIALVDEL
;
A
#
# COMPACT_ATOMS: atom_id res chain seq x y z
N MET A 1 55.77 -45.05 -0.42
CA MET A 1 54.81 -44.56 -1.44
C MET A 1 53.35 -44.65 -1.00
N LYS A 2 52.86 -45.76 -0.43
CA LYS A 2 51.45 -45.88 0.00
C LYS A 2 51.07 -45.02 1.23
N ALA A 3 52.00 -44.81 2.16
CA ALA A 3 51.76 -44.01 3.37
C ALA A 3 51.66 -42.50 3.08
N THR A 4 52.51 -41.97 2.20
CA THR A 4 52.51 -40.55 1.80
C THR A 4 51.24 -40.16 1.04
N VAL A 5 50.73 -41.04 0.16
CA VAL A 5 49.46 -40.81 -0.55
C VAL A 5 48.26 -40.77 0.41
N LYS A 6 48.25 -41.60 1.47
CA LYS A 6 47.18 -41.57 2.50
C LYS A 6 47.18 -40.29 3.30
N ILE A 7 48.35 -39.74 3.65
CA ILE A 7 48.47 -38.49 4.41
C ILE A 7 47.96 -37.31 3.57
N ILE A 8 48.30 -37.27 2.28
CA ILE A 8 47.83 -36.23 1.36
C ILE A 8 46.31 -36.29 1.21
N ALA A 9 45.73 -37.49 1.06
CA ALA A 9 44.28 -37.65 0.94
C ALA A 9 43.53 -37.20 2.21
N LEU A 10 44.06 -37.49 3.41
CA LEU A 10 43.49 -37.03 4.68
C LEU A 10 43.55 -35.49 4.81
N PHE A 11 44.61 -34.87 4.31
CA PHE A 11 44.75 -33.41 4.32
C PHE A 11 43.70 -32.72 3.44
N PHE A 12 43.45 -33.24 2.23
CA PHE A 12 42.38 -32.72 1.35
C PHE A 12 40.98 -32.92 1.94
N LEU A 13 40.71 -34.08 2.54
CA LEU A 13 39.43 -34.34 3.20
C LEU A 13 39.19 -33.37 4.37
N PHE A 14 40.22 -33.13 5.18
CA PHE A 14 40.15 -32.17 6.28
C PHE A 14 39.92 -30.73 5.79
N PHE A 15 40.62 -30.32 4.74
CA PHE A 15 40.43 -28.99 4.15
C PHE A 15 39.03 -28.83 3.53
N TRP A 16 38.49 -29.88 2.92
CA TRP A 16 37.12 -29.88 2.38
C TRP A 16 36.06 -29.78 3.49
N ILE A 17 36.23 -30.51 4.59
CA ILE A 17 35.35 -30.42 5.76
C ILE A 17 35.42 -29.03 6.41
N ILE A 18 36.62 -28.44 6.51
CA ILE A 18 36.79 -27.07 6.99
C ILE A 18 36.11 -26.08 6.05
N SER A 19 36.25 -26.22 4.74
CA SER A 19 35.57 -25.35 3.77
C SER A 19 34.06 -25.42 3.93
N LEU A 20 33.50 -26.63 4.08
CA LEU A 20 32.07 -26.83 4.33
C LEU A 20 31.61 -26.23 5.66
N LEU A 21 32.42 -26.33 6.71
CA LEU A 21 32.13 -25.71 8.01
C LEU A 21 32.19 -24.18 7.93
N ILE A 22 33.16 -23.62 7.20
CA ILE A 22 33.29 -22.17 6.98
C ILE A 22 32.13 -21.66 6.13
N ASP A 23 31.73 -22.38 5.07
CA ASP A 23 30.58 -22.02 4.24
C ASP A 23 29.27 -22.12 5.03
N GLY A 24 29.15 -23.12 5.92
CA GLY A 24 28.03 -23.25 6.85
C GLY A 24 27.96 -22.13 7.90
N LEU A 25 29.11 -21.72 8.45
CA LEU A 25 29.21 -20.59 9.38
C LEU A 25 28.87 -19.26 8.68
N LYS A 26 29.37 -19.05 7.46
CA LYS A 26 29.01 -17.88 6.63
C LYS A 26 27.52 -17.84 6.31
N HIS A 27 26.91 -18.99 5.99
CA HIS A 27 25.45 -19.06 5.80
C HIS A 27 24.70 -18.76 7.11
N SER A 28 25.23 -19.15 8.27
CA SER A 28 24.60 -18.86 9.56
C SER A 28 24.68 -17.38 9.96
N GLU A 29 25.77 -16.68 9.63
CA GLU A 29 25.90 -15.23 9.85
C GLU A 29 24.99 -14.44 8.90
N VAL A 30 24.91 -14.84 7.62
CA VAL A 30 24.01 -14.23 6.64
C VAL A 30 22.54 -14.43 7.00
N ALA A 31 22.18 -15.55 7.65
CA ALA A 31 20.82 -15.79 8.13
C ALA A 31 20.46 -14.99 9.41
N TYR A 32 21.45 -14.52 10.17
CA TYR A 32 21.24 -13.76 11.41
C TYR A 32 21.21 -12.24 11.18
N GLU A 33 21.65 -11.79 10.01
CA GLU A 33 21.56 -10.39 9.56
C GLU A 33 20.33 -10.16 8.65
N MET A 34 19.29 -11.00 8.79
CA MET A 34 17.95 -10.66 8.37
C MET A 34 17.46 -9.56 9.32
N SER A 35 17.78 -8.31 8.93
CA SER A 35 17.54 -7.09 9.68
C SER A 35 16.16 -7.10 10.33
N LEU A 36 16.08 -6.83 11.64
CA LEU A 36 14.82 -6.39 12.22
C LEU A 36 14.30 -5.22 11.39
N CYS A 37 13.21 -5.42 10.67
CA CYS A 37 12.51 -4.32 10.03
C CYS A 37 11.75 -3.56 11.11
N GLU A 38 12.42 -2.60 11.75
CA GLU A 38 11.74 -1.67 12.65
C GLU A 38 10.87 -0.72 11.81
N ASP A 39 9.63 -0.49 12.25
CA ASP A 39 8.75 0.51 11.64
C ASP A 39 8.93 1.86 12.34
N TYR A 40 9.44 2.85 11.61
CA TYR A 40 9.64 4.20 12.09
C TYR A 40 9.75 5.21 10.94
N THR A 41 9.62 6.50 11.26
CA THR A 41 9.83 7.59 10.29
C THR A 41 10.83 8.59 10.85
N GLU A 42 11.89 8.85 10.08
CA GLU A 42 12.83 9.94 10.34
C GLU A 42 12.31 11.23 9.71
N PHE A 43 12.45 12.34 10.43
CA PHE A 43 12.01 13.66 9.99
C PHE A 43 13.21 14.62 9.91
N ASP A 44 13.48 15.16 8.72
CA ASP A 44 14.48 16.20 8.53
C ASP A 44 13.90 17.55 8.97
N THR A 45 14.37 18.08 10.09
CA THR A 45 13.84 19.34 10.64
C THR A 45 14.11 20.58 9.78
N ILE A 46 15.02 20.51 8.81
CA ILE A 46 15.39 21.63 7.94
C ILE A 46 14.54 21.62 6.68
N THR A 47 14.46 20.48 5.99
CA THR A 47 13.72 20.36 4.73
C THR A 47 12.27 19.93 4.91
N ALA A 48 11.93 19.39 6.08
CA ALA A 48 10.69 18.66 6.36
C ALA A 48 10.50 17.38 5.52
N ASP A 49 11.56 16.90 4.87
CA ASP A 49 11.57 15.58 4.23
C ASP A 49 11.42 14.48 5.26
N ARG A 50 10.97 13.31 4.79
CA ARG A 50 10.78 12.14 5.63
C ARG A 50 11.44 10.92 5.02
N THR A 51 12.05 10.10 5.86
CA THR A 51 12.50 8.75 5.50
C THR A 51 11.63 7.76 6.26
N HIS A 52 10.83 6.99 5.54
CA HIS A 52 9.95 5.98 6.10
C HIS A 52 10.63 4.62 6.05
N HIS A 53 10.68 3.94 7.18
CA HIS A 53 11.00 2.52 7.30
C HIS A 53 9.70 1.82 7.67
N ARG A 54 9.16 0.99 6.78
CA ARG A 54 7.87 0.34 6.97
C ARG A 54 8.04 -1.15 7.06
N ASN A 55 7.33 -1.75 8.01
CA ASN A 55 7.19 -3.19 8.16
C ASN A 55 5.71 -3.52 8.33
N TRP A 56 5.20 -4.43 7.50
CA TRP A 56 3.80 -4.84 7.57
C TRP A 56 3.65 -6.34 7.33
N ASP A 57 2.59 -6.89 7.92
CA ASP A 57 2.19 -8.27 7.72
C ASP A 57 1.14 -8.39 6.62
N LEU A 58 1.11 -9.54 5.95
CA LEU A 58 -0.07 -9.94 5.18
C LEU A 58 -1.28 -10.17 6.09
N ILE A 59 -2.47 -10.20 5.50
CA ILE A 59 -3.75 -10.23 6.22
C ILE A 59 -3.85 -11.43 7.18
N ASP A 60 -3.26 -12.58 6.82
CA ASP A 60 -3.27 -13.81 7.60
C ASP A 60 -1.99 -14.05 8.41
N TYR A 61 -1.10 -13.06 8.49
CA TYR A 61 0.19 -13.11 9.18
C TYR A 61 1.13 -14.22 8.68
N ARG A 62 0.93 -14.74 7.45
CA ARG A 62 1.81 -15.79 6.89
C ARG A 62 3.19 -15.28 6.50
N ALA A 63 3.31 -13.98 6.25
CA ALA A 63 4.54 -13.32 5.83
C ALA A 63 4.53 -11.85 6.25
N SER A 64 5.73 -11.32 6.47
CA SER A 64 5.98 -9.91 6.75
C SER A 64 6.90 -9.34 5.67
N TYR A 65 6.67 -8.08 5.31
CA TYR A 65 7.39 -7.37 4.27
C TYR A 65 7.87 -6.03 4.78
N CYS A 66 8.94 -5.54 4.17
CA CYS A 66 9.54 -4.28 4.56
C CYS A 66 9.90 -3.46 3.34
N THR A 67 9.81 -2.15 3.48
CA THR A 67 10.33 -1.20 2.49
C THR A 67 10.87 0.02 3.21
N HIS A 68 11.78 0.72 2.54
CA HIS A 68 12.22 2.03 2.98
C HIS A 68 12.17 3.01 1.81
N TYR A 69 11.72 4.22 2.07
CA TYR A 69 11.65 5.26 1.04
C TYR A 69 11.73 6.65 1.64
N ARG A 70 12.26 7.57 0.83
CA ARG A 70 12.28 9.00 1.16
C ARG A 70 11.17 9.73 0.42
N SER A 71 10.45 10.59 1.12
CA SER A 71 9.46 11.51 0.57
C SER A 71 9.90 12.96 0.80
N TYR A 72 9.57 13.84 -0.15
CA TYR A 72 10.04 15.22 -0.17
C TYR A 72 8.91 16.20 0.10
N GLU A 73 9.11 17.13 1.03
CA GLU A 73 8.07 18.11 1.40
C GLU A 73 7.67 18.99 0.21
N ASP A 74 8.61 19.37 -0.64
CA ASP A 74 8.31 20.22 -1.81
C ASP A 74 7.38 19.54 -2.82
N LEU A 75 7.44 18.20 -2.95
CA LEU A 75 6.50 17.44 -3.76
C LEU A 75 5.15 17.29 -3.06
N ALA A 76 5.14 17.12 -1.73
CA ALA A 76 3.89 17.09 -0.95
C ALA A 76 3.13 18.42 -1.04
N LYS A 77 3.83 19.56 -0.99
CA LYS A 77 3.26 20.90 -1.21
C LYS A 77 2.69 21.06 -2.62
N GLN A 78 3.44 20.69 -3.65
CA GLN A 78 2.94 20.75 -5.03
C GLN A 78 1.70 19.89 -5.21
N SER A 79 1.68 18.70 -4.61
CA SER A 79 0.51 17.82 -4.66
C SER A 79 -0.70 18.42 -3.96
N ARG A 80 -0.50 19.05 -2.80
CA ARG A 80 -1.54 19.81 -2.09
C ARG A 80 -2.08 20.97 -2.92
N GLU A 81 -1.21 21.72 -3.58
CA GLU A 81 -1.59 22.84 -4.44
C GLU A 81 -2.46 22.34 -5.60
N LYS A 82 -2.06 21.26 -6.28
CA LYS A 82 -2.85 20.63 -7.34
C LYS A 82 -4.21 20.16 -6.83
N ARG A 83 -4.27 19.47 -5.68
CA ARG A 83 -5.54 19.10 -5.04
C ARG A 83 -6.43 20.30 -4.76
N ASN A 84 -5.86 21.41 -4.31
CA ASN A 84 -6.61 22.63 -4.02
C ASN A 84 -7.18 23.32 -5.27
N LEU A 85 -6.60 23.08 -6.46
CA LEU A 85 -7.09 23.59 -7.74
C LEU A 85 -8.25 22.78 -8.32
N ILE A 86 -8.45 21.54 -7.88
CA ILE A 86 -9.54 20.66 -8.34
C ILE A 86 -10.90 21.34 -8.13
N SER A 87 -11.71 21.38 -9.19
CA SER A 87 -13.04 22.00 -9.21
C SER A 87 -14.04 21.06 -9.90
N PRO A 88 -14.63 20.09 -9.19
CA PRO A 88 -15.58 19.15 -9.75
C PRO A 88 -16.89 19.87 -10.12
N SER A 89 -17.51 19.47 -11.24
CA SER A 89 -18.73 20.12 -11.78
C SER A 89 -19.97 19.22 -11.80
N ASN A 90 -19.82 17.92 -11.49
CA ASN A 90 -20.94 16.98 -11.47
C ASN A 90 -21.65 17.02 -10.11
N ASN A 91 -22.98 16.88 -10.09
CA ASN A 91 -23.78 16.88 -8.86
C ASN A 91 -24.23 15.47 -8.41
N GLU A 92 -24.04 14.45 -9.24
CA GLU A 92 -24.27 13.05 -8.87
C GLU A 92 -23.12 12.57 -7.98
N TYR A 93 -23.45 11.88 -6.88
CA TYR A 93 -22.49 11.59 -5.80
C TYR A 93 -21.27 10.79 -6.28
N GLY A 94 -21.48 9.62 -6.91
CA GLY A 94 -20.40 8.82 -7.49
C GLY A 94 -19.57 9.60 -8.52
N ALA A 95 -20.22 10.34 -9.42
CA ALA A 95 -19.52 11.07 -10.48
C ALA A 95 -18.78 12.32 -9.97
N TYR A 96 -19.28 12.99 -8.92
CA TYR A 96 -18.59 14.08 -8.24
C TYR A 96 -17.26 13.57 -7.69
N TRP A 97 -17.30 12.52 -6.87
CA TRP A 97 -16.10 11.93 -6.28
C TRP A 97 -15.18 11.32 -7.32
N GLY A 98 -15.74 10.67 -8.34
CA GLY A 98 -14.99 10.17 -9.49
C GLY A 98 -14.15 11.24 -10.17
N SER A 99 -14.69 12.44 -10.35
CA SER A 99 -13.95 13.56 -10.94
C SER A 99 -12.83 14.10 -10.05
N VAL A 100 -13.02 14.07 -8.72
CA VAL A 100 -11.99 14.44 -7.74
C VAL A 100 -10.88 13.39 -7.72
N TYR A 101 -11.24 12.12 -7.54
CA TYR A 101 -10.30 11.00 -7.46
C TYR A 101 -9.49 10.85 -8.74
N ARG A 102 -10.11 10.99 -9.92
CA ARG A 102 -9.40 10.94 -11.21
C ARG A 102 -8.29 12.00 -11.29
N GLN A 103 -8.60 13.25 -10.94
CA GLN A 103 -7.61 14.32 -10.94
C GLN A 103 -6.49 14.08 -9.92
N LEU A 104 -6.82 13.60 -8.70
CA LEU A 104 -5.80 13.26 -7.70
C LEU A 104 -4.86 12.16 -8.22
N VAL A 105 -5.41 11.16 -8.86
CA VAL A 105 -4.69 10.02 -9.42
C VAL A 105 -3.79 10.44 -10.59
N GLU A 106 -4.30 11.20 -11.56
CA GLU A 106 -3.55 11.68 -12.73
C GLU A 106 -2.41 12.62 -12.31
N GLU A 107 -2.69 13.57 -11.42
CA GLU A 107 -1.73 14.59 -11.02
C GLU A 107 -0.58 14.08 -10.14
N ASN A 108 -0.76 12.90 -9.55
CA ASN A 108 0.21 12.22 -8.69
C ASN A 108 0.82 10.98 -9.35
N ASP A 109 0.46 10.66 -10.60
CA ASP A 109 0.84 9.39 -11.21
C ASP A 109 2.35 9.20 -11.18
N GLU A 110 3.15 10.13 -11.69
CA GLU A 110 4.61 10.01 -11.66
C GLU A 110 5.20 10.00 -10.24
N TRP A 111 4.57 10.72 -9.31
CA TRP A 111 5.12 10.89 -7.96
C TRP A 111 4.97 9.66 -7.07
N VAL A 112 4.10 8.71 -7.42
CA VAL A 112 3.93 7.45 -6.68
C VAL A 112 4.61 6.26 -7.36
N SER A 113 5.20 6.43 -8.56
CA SER A 113 5.85 5.35 -9.31
C SER A 113 6.92 4.62 -8.49
N PHE A 114 7.73 5.36 -7.71
CA PHE A 114 8.78 4.76 -6.87
C PHE A 114 8.25 3.70 -5.90
N MET A 115 7.02 3.88 -5.40
CA MET A 115 6.40 2.94 -4.47
C MET A 115 5.87 1.71 -5.21
N ALA A 116 5.24 1.90 -6.37
CA ALA A 116 4.83 0.78 -7.21
C ALA A 116 6.05 -0.07 -7.65
N ASP A 117 7.15 0.58 -8.04
CA ASP A 117 8.41 -0.09 -8.39
C ASP A 117 8.98 -0.89 -7.21
N SER A 118 8.96 -0.32 -6.01
CA SER A 118 9.42 -1.01 -4.79
C SER A 118 8.58 -2.25 -4.50
N LEU A 119 7.24 -2.15 -4.55
CA LEU A 119 6.35 -3.28 -4.30
C LEU A 119 6.49 -4.37 -5.37
N LEU A 120 6.63 -3.97 -6.64
CA LEU A 120 6.88 -4.90 -7.74
C LEU A 120 8.23 -5.62 -7.56
N GLN A 121 9.27 -4.90 -7.17
CA GLN A 121 10.59 -5.48 -6.92
C GLN A 121 10.53 -6.52 -5.80
N THR A 122 9.85 -6.22 -4.70
CA THR A 122 9.62 -7.17 -3.60
C THR A 122 8.89 -8.42 -4.11
N ALA A 123 7.82 -8.24 -4.88
CA ALA A 123 7.10 -9.37 -5.47
C ALA A 123 7.95 -10.23 -6.42
N LEU A 124 8.82 -9.61 -7.21
CA LEU A 124 9.72 -10.34 -8.12
C LEU A 124 10.80 -11.13 -7.35
N LEU A 125 11.35 -10.57 -6.28
CA LEU A 125 12.35 -11.25 -5.44
C LEU A 125 11.76 -12.46 -4.73
N ASP A 126 10.53 -12.32 -4.23
CA ASP A 126 9.84 -13.39 -3.49
C ASP A 126 9.00 -14.30 -4.39
N SER A 127 9.07 -14.10 -5.72
CA SER A 127 8.33 -14.88 -6.72
C SER A 127 6.81 -14.93 -6.47
N LEU A 128 6.25 -13.79 -6.06
CA LEU A 128 4.81 -13.63 -5.80
C LEU A 128 4.01 -13.66 -7.12
N ASP A 129 2.85 -14.31 -7.07
CA ASP A 129 1.88 -14.25 -8.15
C ASP A 129 1.07 -12.94 -8.12
N ALA A 130 0.20 -12.73 -9.12
CA ALA A 130 -0.59 -11.51 -9.21
C ALA A 130 -1.52 -11.31 -8.00
N ALA A 131 -2.11 -12.38 -7.45
CA ALA A 131 -2.95 -12.30 -6.27
C ALA A 131 -2.14 -11.87 -5.03
N SER A 132 -0.95 -12.45 -4.84
CA SER A 132 -0.06 -12.10 -3.74
C SER A 132 0.54 -10.70 -3.87
N LEU A 133 0.82 -10.21 -5.09
CA LEU A 133 1.22 -8.82 -5.31
C LEU A 133 0.09 -7.82 -4.99
N ALA A 134 -1.15 -8.15 -5.37
CA ALA A 134 -2.30 -7.32 -4.99
C ALA A 134 -2.48 -7.28 -3.46
N GLU A 135 -2.37 -8.44 -2.79
CA GLU A 135 -2.44 -8.54 -1.33
C GLU A 135 -1.29 -7.78 -0.65
N LEU A 136 -0.06 -7.92 -1.13
CA LEU A 136 1.11 -7.16 -0.65
C LEU A 136 0.85 -5.65 -0.72
N THR A 137 0.29 -5.18 -1.83
CA THR A 137 0.00 -3.76 -2.07
C THR A 137 -1.12 -3.25 -1.17
N VAL A 138 -2.21 -4.01 -1.01
CA VAL A 138 -3.34 -3.60 -0.16
C VAL A 138 -2.97 -3.66 1.32
N SER A 139 -2.29 -4.71 1.76
CA SER A 139 -1.84 -4.85 3.15
C SER A 139 -0.85 -3.75 3.56
N PHE A 140 0.03 -3.31 2.65
CA PHE A 140 0.91 -2.15 2.89
C PHE A 140 0.13 -0.89 3.29
N VAL A 141 -1.01 -0.62 2.63
CA VAL A 141 -1.86 0.54 2.92
C VAL A 141 -2.78 0.30 4.12
N GLN A 142 -3.36 -0.90 4.26
CA GLN A 142 -4.15 -1.27 5.44
C GLN A 142 -3.36 -1.16 6.73
N ASP A 143 -2.05 -1.41 6.68
CA ASP A 143 -1.16 -1.34 7.83
C ASP A 143 -0.96 0.06 8.40
N ILE A 144 -1.07 1.09 7.56
CA ILE A 144 -0.92 2.48 7.96
C ILE A 144 -2.00 2.83 9.01
N PRO A 145 -1.68 3.47 10.15
CA PRO A 145 -2.68 3.88 11.13
C PRO A 145 -3.68 4.91 10.59
N TYR A 146 -4.96 4.76 10.95
CA TYR A 146 -6.03 5.66 10.52
C TYR A 146 -5.85 7.08 11.06
N HIS A 147 -6.01 8.07 10.19
CA HIS A 147 -6.12 9.49 10.54
C HIS A 147 -7.38 10.05 9.87
N PHE A 148 -8.18 10.79 10.61
CA PHE A 148 -9.34 11.49 10.06
C PHE A 148 -8.87 12.70 9.23
N ILE A 149 -9.37 12.87 8.01
CA ILE A 149 -9.01 14.00 7.17
C ILE A 149 -10.20 14.95 7.08
N SER A 150 -10.05 16.14 7.66
CA SER A 150 -11.13 17.12 7.74
C SER A 150 -10.91 18.26 6.75
N SER A 151 -11.98 18.69 6.10
CA SER A 151 -12.00 19.97 5.39
C SER A 151 -12.10 21.18 6.32
N GLY A 152 -12.47 20.96 7.58
CA GLY A 152 -12.54 21.97 8.64
C GLY A 152 -11.34 21.94 9.58
N ASP A 153 -11.53 22.48 10.78
CA ASP A 153 -10.50 22.66 11.81
C ASP A 153 -10.37 21.47 12.79
N CYS A 154 -10.89 20.28 12.40
CA CYS A 154 -10.95 19.09 13.25
C CYS A 154 -11.83 19.23 14.51
N SER A 155 -12.81 20.15 14.54
CA SER A 155 -13.78 20.26 15.64
C SER A 155 -14.89 19.18 15.64
N GLU A 156 -14.90 18.31 14.62
CA GLU A 156 -15.91 17.27 14.43
C GLU A 156 -15.72 16.06 15.34
N ALA A 157 -16.80 15.30 15.58
CA ALA A 157 -16.81 14.19 16.53
C ALA A 157 -15.82 13.06 16.19
N ASP A 158 -15.62 12.73 14.91
CA ASP A 158 -14.69 11.65 14.54
C ASP A 158 -13.22 12.04 14.69
N ALA A 159 -12.90 13.34 14.58
CA ALA A 159 -11.59 13.90 14.93
C ALA A 159 -11.27 13.76 16.44
N THR A 160 -12.27 13.51 17.29
CA THR A 160 -12.03 13.25 18.73
C THR A 160 -11.61 11.80 19.01
N LYS A 161 -11.87 10.88 18.08
CA LYS A 161 -11.56 9.44 18.23
C LYS A 161 -10.21 9.08 17.61
N HIS A 162 -9.80 9.79 16.57
CA HIS A 162 -8.59 9.53 15.81
C HIS A 162 -7.77 10.81 15.62
N PRO A 163 -6.44 10.73 15.49
CA PRO A 163 -5.64 11.88 15.07
C PRO A 163 -6.21 12.47 13.77
N CYS A 164 -6.18 13.81 13.65
CA CYS A 164 -6.86 14.52 12.57
C CYS A 164 -5.92 15.45 11.80
N VAL A 165 -6.08 15.48 10.48
CA VAL A 165 -5.45 16.46 9.58
C VAL A 165 -6.51 17.48 9.18
N ALA A 166 -6.30 18.74 9.60
CA ALA A 166 -7.22 19.84 9.36
C ALA A 166 -7.03 20.49 7.98
N LEU A 167 -8.07 21.20 7.53
CA LEU A 167 -8.06 22.11 6.37
C LEU A 167 -7.65 21.43 5.05
N ALA A 168 -7.87 20.13 4.94
CA ALA A 168 -7.69 19.39 3.71
C ALA A 168 -8.94 19.57 2.84
N LYS A 169 -8.84 20.33 1.74
CA LYS A 169 -9.95 20.48 0.78
C LYS A 169 -10.54 19.11 0.41
N PHE A 170 -11.88 19.03 0.44
CA PHE A 170 -12.70 17.83 0.28
C PHE A 170 -12.62 16.79 1.41
N GLY A 171 -11.75 16.95 2.42
CA GLY A 171 -11.56 15.96 3.46
C GLY A 171 -10.76 14.73 2.99
N ILE A 172 -9.82 14.92 2.06
CA ILE A 172 -8.98 13.84 1.50
C ILE A 172 -7.55 14.37 1.28
N LEU A 173 -6.53 13.51 1.39
CA LEU A 173 -5.17 13.79 0.92
C LEU A 173 -4.91 13.14 -0.44
N SER A 174 -4.06 13.77 -1.25
CA SER A 174 -3.60 13.15 -2.50
C SER A 174 -2.71 11.93 -2.25
N PRO A 175 -2.50 11.05 -3.26
CA PRO A 175 -1.61 9.89 -3.11
C PRO A 175 -0.21 10.23 -2.57
N TYR A 176 0.43 11.29 -3.07
CA TYR A 176 1.75 11.67 -2.59
C TYR A 176 1.71 12.35 -1.21
N GLU A 177 0.69 13.17 -0.91
CA GLU A 177 0.50 13.72 0.45
C GLU A 177 0.35 12.58 1.47
N PHE A 178 -0.37 11.50 1.11
CA PHE A 178 -0.53 10.35 1.98
C PHE A 178 0.77 9.56 2.16
N LEU A 179 1.51 9.24 1.10
CA LEU A 179 2.82 8.57 1.21
C LEU A 179 3.83 9.41 2.00
N HIS A 180 3.75 10.74 1.92
CA HIS A 180 4.59 11.62 2.72
C HIS A 180 4.16 11.62 4.19
N THR A 181 2.86 11.77 4.48
CA THR A 181 2.40 12.01 5.85
C THR A 181 2.15 10.74 6.66
N LEU A 182 1.82 9.63 5.98
CA LEU A 182 1.20 8.43 6.55
C LEU A 182 -0.11 8.71 7.30
N SER A 183 -0.80 9.78 6.92
CA SER A 183 -2.11 10.15 7.46
C SER A 183 -3.17 10.01 6.38
N GLY A 184 -4.14 9.12 6.59
CA GLY A 184 -5.21 8.90 5.64
C GLY A 184 -6.38 8.12 6.20
N ASP A 185 -7.55 8.50 5.74
CA ASP A 185 -8.84 7.87 5.94
C ASP A 185 -9.26 7.03 4.71
N CYS A 186 -10.53 6.66 4.62
CA CYS A 186 -11.04 5.66 3.68
C CYS A 186 -10.76 6.01 2.22
N ASP A 187 -11.07 7.24 1.78
CA ASP A 187 -10.89 7.65 0.40
C ASP A 187 -9.45 8.00 0.07
N THR A 188 -8.71 8.64 0.98
CA THR A 188 -7.26 8.86 0.87
C THR A 188 -6.53 7.54 0.58
N ARG A 189 -6.89 6.46 1.29
CA ARG A 189 -6.33 5.11 1.09
C ARG A 189 -6.76 4.49 -0.24
N ALA A 190 -8.05 4.54 -0.56
CA ALA A 190 -8.58 3.98 -1.80
C ALA A 190 -7.94 4.62 -3.05
N VAL A 191 -7.75 5.94 -3.03
CA VAL A 191 -7.13 6.69 -4.13
C VAL A 191 -5.65 6.34 -4.30
N LEU A 192 -4.87 6.21 -3.21
CA LEU A 192 -3.49 5.72 -3.31
C LEU A 192 -3.44 4.29 -3.87
N LEU A 193 -4.27 3.39 -3.35
CA LEU A 193 -4.31 2.00 -3.82
C LEU A 193 -4.70 1.89 -5.28
N PHE A 194 -5.68 2.67 -5.74
CA PHE A 194 -6.03 2.75 -7.15
C PHE A 194 -4.82 3.14 -8.01
N SER A 195 -4.08 4.19 -7.62
CA SER A 195 -2.87 4.62 -8.34
C SER A 195 -1.78 3.55 -8.39
N LEU A 196 -1.49 2.88 -7.27
CA LEU A 196 -0.47 1.84 -7.19
C LEU A 196 -0.87 0.59 -8.00
N LEU A 197 -2.11 0.11 -7.82
CA LEU A 197 -2.59 -1.11 -8.48
C LEU A 197 -2.66 -0.94 -10.00
N ARG A 198 -3.10 0.21 -10.50
CA ARG A 198 -3.06 0.50 -11.94
C ARG A 198 -1.64 0.42 -12.49
N LYS A 199 -0.67 1.04 -11.81
CA LYS A 199 0.75 0.99 -12.23
C LYS A 199 1.32 -0.43 -12.23
N LEU A 200 0.80 -1.27 -11.35
CA LEU A 200 1.13 -2.70 -11.27
C LEU A 200 0.35 -3.55 -12.30
N ASN A 201 -0.34 -2.92 -13.26
CA ASN A 201 -1.16 -3.54 -14.31
C ASN A 201 -2.36 -4.34 -13.79
N PHE A 202 -2.92 -3.95 -12.64
CA PHE A 202 -4.24 -4.39 -12.22
C PHE A 202 -5.33 -3.46 -12.74
N ASP A 203 -6.58 -3.90 -12.59
CA ASP A 203 -7.79 -3.19 -13.02
C ASP A 203 -8.62 -2.83 -11.77
N PRO A 204 -8.26 -1.73 -11.07
CA PRO A 204 -8.93 -1.28 -9.86
C PRO A 204 -10.18 -0.45 -10.16
N MET A 205 -11.04 -0.34 -9.15
CA MET A 205 -12.23 0.50 -9.09
C MET A 205 -12.29 1.15 -7.71
N ILE A 206 -12.76 2.39 -7.63
CA ILE A 206 -13.15 3.02 -6.35
C ILE A 206 -14.67 3.07 -6.30
N VAL A 207 -15.21 2.63 -5.17
CA VAL A 207 -16.64 2.70 -4.85
C VAL A 207 -16.84 3.61 -3.65
N VAL A 208 -17.94 4.35 -3.64
CA VAL A 208 -18.30 5.27 -2.56
C VAL A 208 -19.73 5.01 -2.11
N SER A 209 -20.00 5.28 -0.84
CA SER A 209 -21.35 5.20 -0.29
C SER A 209 -21.68 6.46 0.48
N TYR A 210 -22.78 7.11 0.08
CA TYR A 210 -23.33 8.23 0.86
C TYR A 210 -23.92 7.74 2.19
N GLU A 211 -24.61 6.59 2.17
CA GLU A 211 -25.26 6.00 3.34
C GLU A 211 -24.23 5.58 4.40
N TYR A 212 -23.16 4.89 3.98
CA TYR A 212 -22.10 4.44 4.88
C TYR A 212 -21.04 5.51 5.17
N ARG A 213 -21.07 6.64 4.45
CA ARG A 213 -20.05 7.70 4.52
C ARG A 213 -18.63 7.16 4.37
N HIS A 214 -18.47 6.28 3.37
CA HIS A 214 -17.27 5.47 3.22
C HIS A 214 -16.86 5.33 1.77
N ALA A 215 -15.57 5.10 1.55
CA ALA A 215 -14.99 4.80 0.25
C ALA A 215 -14.12 3.54 0.35
N MET A 216 -14.18 2.70 -0.67
CA MET A 216 -13.42 1.45 -0.71
C MET A 216 -12.82 1.20 -2.10
N LEU A 217 -11.84 0.30 -2.12
CA LEU A 217 -11.34 -0.28 -3.35
C LEU A 217 -12.26 -1.43 -3.77
N ALA A 218 -12.39 -1.66 -5.06
CA ALA A 218 -12.80 -2.94 -5.63
C ALA A 218 -11.80 -3.34 -6.73
N LEU A 219 -11.53 -4.64 -6.88
CA LEU A 219 -10.48 -5.13 -7.78
C LEU A 219 -11.00 -6.23 -8.69
N ASN A 220 -10.75 -6.10 -10.00
CA ASN A 220 -10.99 -7.18 -10.94
C ASN A 220 -9.83 -8.20 -10.91
N ILE A 221 -10.01 -9.22 -10.07
CA ILE A 221 -9.04 -10.30 -9.84
C ILE A 221 -9.77 -11.63 -9.64
N PRO A 222 -9.17 -12.80 -9.98
CA PRO A 222 -9.76 -14.08 -9.63
C PRO A 222 -9.94 -14.23 -8.11
N SER A 223 -11.16 -14.03 -7.64
CA SER A 223 -11.56 -14.16 -6.24
C SER A 223 -13.00 -14.67 -6.14
N SER A 224 -13.55 -14.67 -4.94
CA SER A 224 -14.93 -14.99 -4.61
C SER A 224 -15.48 -14.02 -3.57
N GLY A 225 -16.81 -13.96 -3.42
CA GLY A 225 -17.45 -13.11 -2.43
C GLY A 225 -18.13 -11.89 -3.04
N ASP A 226 -18.27 -10.84 -2.25
CA ASP A 226 -18.98 -9.61 -2.59
C ASP A 226 -18.27 -8.86 -3.72
N HIS A 227 -19.02 -8.50 -4.75
CA HIS A 227 -18.48 -7.79 -5.92
C HIS A 227 -19.53 -6.95 -6.63
N ILE A 228 -19.05 -6.00 -7.44
CA ILE A 228 -19.83 -5.30 -8.45
C ILE A 228 -19.49 -5.89 -9.82
N THR A 229 -20.49 -6.25 -10.61
CA THR A 229 -20.29 -6.67 -12.00
C THR A 229 -20.44 -5.47 -12.93
N LEU A 230 -19.37 -5.15 -13.67
CA LEU A 230 -19.38 -4.13 -14.72
C LEU A 230 -18.99 -4.78 -16.05
N GLY A 231 -19.94 -4.86 -16.99
CA GLY A 231 -19.75 -5.56 -18.25
C GLY A 231 -19.57 -7.07 -18.07
N ARG A 232 -18.36 -7.59 -18.35
CA ARG A 232 -17.98 -9.02 -18.16
C ARG A 232 -16.96 -9.23 -17.05
N LYS A 233 -16.69 -8.19 -16.26
CA LYS A 233 -15.69 -8.18 -15.19
C LYS A 233 -16.39 -8.12 -13.85
N ASN A 234 -15.84 -8.82 -12.86
CA ASN A 234 -16.28 -8.76 -11.48
C ASN A 234 -15.23 -8.03 -10.67
N TYR A 235 -15.64 -6.94 -10.03
CA TYR A 235 -14.79 -6.12 -9.16
C TYR A 235 -15.12 -6.46 -7.71
N TYR A 236 -14.26 -7.25 -7.06
CA TYR A 236 -14.46 -7.71 -5.70
C TYR A 236 -14.13 -6.59 -4.71
N PHE A 237 -15.03 -6.33 -3.76
CA PHE A 237 -14.81 -5.30 -2.75
C PHE A 237 -13.58 -5.61 -1.90
N TRP A 238 -12.85 -4.57 -1.50
CA TRP A 238 -11.72 -4.70 -0.60
C TRP A 238 -11.73 -3.51 0.36
N GLU A 239 -12.06 -3.77 1.63
CA GLU A 239 -11.96 -2.77 2.68
C GLU A 239 -10.49 -2.47 2.96
N THR A 240 -10.09 -1.19 2.95
CA THR A 240 -8.68 -0.76 2.99
C THR A 240 -8.34 0.05 4.26
N THR A 241 -9.35 0.40 5.04
CA THR A 241 -9.26 1.27 6.23
C THR A 241 -8.78 0.52 7.46
N ALA A 242 -9.12 -0.77 7.56
CA ALA A 242 -8.72 -1.65 8.64
C ALA A 242 -8.01 -2.90 8.11
N LYS A 243 -7.13 -3.45 8.94
CA LYS A 243 -6.50 -4.77 8.69
C LYS A 243 -7.54 -5.88 8.81
N GLY A 244 -7.23 -7.03 8.20
CA GLY A 244 -8.02 -8.26 8.40
C GLY A 244 -9.14 -8.48 7.40
N TRP A 245 -9.33 -7.55 6.45
CA TRP A 245 -10.35 -7.68 5.40
C TRP A 245 -9.74 -8.25 4.11
N PRO A 246 -10.02 -9.53 3.79
CA PRO A 246 -9.63 -10.11 2.51
C PRO A 246 -10.50 -9.56 1.37
N VAL A 247 -9.97 -9.67 0.15
CA VAL A 247 -10.73 -9.34 -1.06
C VAL A 247 -12.03 -10.15 -1.15
N GLY A 248 -13.11 -9.50 -1.55
CA GLY A 248 -14.46 -10.07 -1.66
C GLY A 248 -15.23 -10.15 -0.33
N MET A 249 -14.76 -9.48 0.73
CA MET A 249 -15.46 -9.46 2.02
C MET A 249 -15.88 -8.03 2.40
N LEU A 250 -17.19 -7.78 2.42
CA LEU A 250 -17.74 -6.54 2.98
C LEU A 250 -17.83 -6.59 4.51
N PRO A 251 -17.52 -5.47 5.20
CA PRO A 251 -17.81 -5.33 6.62
C PRO A 251 -19.30 -5.54 6.94
N PRO A 252 -19.67 -6.19 8.07
CA PRO A 252 -21.07 -6.47 8.44
C PRO A 252 -22.01 -5.27 8.48
N ASP A 253 -21.50 -4.11 8.83
CA ASP A 253 -22.22 -2.83 8.87
C ASP A 253 -22.36 -2.18 7.50
N MET A 254 -21.72 -2.72 6.45
CA MET A 254 -21.67 -2.14 5.10
C MET A 254 -22.06 -3.13 3.97
N GLN A 255 -22.78 -4.21 4.29
CA GLN A 255 -23.05 -5.32 3.36
C GLN A 255 -24.09 -5.03 2.26
N ASN A 256 -24.87 -3.94 2.36
CA ASN A 256 -25.87 -3.66 1.34
C ASN A 256 -25.21 -3.06 0.09
N ILE A 257 -24.96 -3.90 -0.91
CA ILE A 257 -24.33 -3.54 -2.19
C ILE A 257 -25.07 -2.40 -2.90
N ASP A 258 -26.40 -2.28 -2.71
CA ASP A 258 -27.21 -1.23 -3.36
C ASP A 258 -26.88 0.19 -2.86
N TYR A 259 -26.16 0.33 -1.76
CA TYR A 259 -25.69 1.64 -1.25
C TYR A 259 -24.31 2.04 -1.76
N TRP A 260 -23.69 1.22 -2.60
CA TRP A 260 -22.38 1.47 -3.18
C TRP A 260 -22.52 1.96 -4.62
N GLU A 261 -21.96 3.13 -4.89
CA GLU A 261 -21.88 3.73 -6.22
C GLU A 261 -20.45 3.63 -6.75
N ILE A 262 -20.30 3.40 -8.06
CA ILE A 262 -19.00 3.42 -8.73
C ILE A 262 -18.55 4.89 -8.83
N ALA A 263 -17.42 5.23 -8.21
CA ALA A 263 -16.81 6.55 -8.35
C ALA A 263 -15.77 6.58 -9.47
N LEU A 264 -14.87 5.61 -9.51
CA LEU A 264 -13.77 5.59 -10.46
C LEU A 264 -13.52 4.17 -10.98
N VAL A 265 -13.30 4.07 -12.29
CA VAL A 265 -12.85 2.85 -12.98
C VAL A 265 -11.61 3.16 -13.79
N ASP A 266 -10.76 2.16 -13.97
CA ASP A 266 -9.55 2.28 -14.78
C ASP A 266 -9.89 2.23 -16.28
N GLU A 267 -10.26 3.40 -16.81
CA GLU A 267 -10.47 3.67 -18.24
C GLU A 267 -9.44 4.68 -18.79
N LEU A 268 -8.35 4.91 -18.05
CA LEU A 268 -7.33 5.92 -18.35
C LEU A 268 -6.29 5.43 -19.37
#